data_AF-A0A965Q6P7-F1
#
_entry.id   AF-A0A965Q6P7-F1
#
_cell.length_a   1.000
_cell.length_b   1.000
_cell.length_c   1.000
_cell.angle_alpha   90.00
_cell.angle_beta   90.00
_cell.angle_gamma   90.00
#
_symmetry.space_group_name_H-M   'P 1'
#
loop_
_entity.id
_entity.type
_entity.pdbx_description
1 polymer ?
#
loop_
_entity_poly.entity_id
_entity_poly.type
_entity_poly.pdbx_seq_one_letter_code
_entity_poly.pdbx_strand_id
1 'polypeptide(L)'
;MTVLISFLVGIIFGMGLIIAQMTNPSKIIGFLTLGENWDPSLLFVMTSAVFISFFAFNFAKQKKQTLLHLNFEIPKRTDIDLPLIAGAALFGIGWGIVGLCPAPAIVSLAFGNS
;
A
#
# COMPACT_ATOMS: atom_id res chain seq x y z
N MET A 1 7.85 23.39 4.56
CA MET A 1 6.53 23.18 3.92
C MET A 1 6.25 21.70 3.66
N THR A 2 7.22 20.93 3.16
CA THR A 2 7.09 19.49 2.87
C THR A 2 6.60 18.67 4.07
N VAL A 3 7.09 18.92 5.30
CA VAL A 3 6.67 18.17 6.50
C VAL A 3 5.16 18.32 6.78
N LEU A 4 4.61 19.52 6.65
CA LEU A 4 3.19 19.77 6.87
C LEU A 4 2.33 19.08 5.81
N ILE A 5 2.80 19.08 4.55
CA ILE A 5 2.13 18.40 3.44
C ILE A 5 2.19 16.88 3.65
N SER A 6 3.34 16.31 4.01
CA SER A 6 3.48 14.88 4.31
C SER A 6 2.59 14.45 5.48
N PHE A 7 2.45 15.29 6.50
CA PHE A 7 1.56 15.03 7.63
C PHE A 7 0.08 15.02 7.20
N LEU A 8 -0.36 16.03 6.42
CA LEU A 8 -1.72 16.07 5.86
C LEU A 8 -2.02 14.87 4.97
N VAL A 9 -1.09 14.51 4.08
CA VAL A 9 -1.22 13.33 3.20
C VAL A 9 -1.29 12.05 4.04
N GLY A 10 -0.48 11.94 5.09
CA GLY A 10 -0.52 10.81 6.03
C GLY A 10 -1.87 10.67 6.73
N ILE A 11 -2.48 11.78 7.16
CA ILE A 11 -3.83 11.78 7.75
C ILE A 11 -4.87 11.32 6.73
N ILE A 12 -4.85 11.88 5.50
CA ILE A 12 -5.80 11.50 4.45
C ILE A 12 -5.66 10.01 4.10
N PHE A 13 -4.43 9.51 4.02
CA PHE A 13 -4.15 8.10 3.74
C PHE A 13 -4.65 7.19 4.87
N GLY A 14 -4.36 7.53 6.13
CA GLY A 14 -4.85 6.79 7.29
C GLY A 14 -6.37 6.77 7.37
N MET A 15 -7.02 7.91 7.10
CA MET A 15 -8.48 8.01 7.06
C MET A 15 -9.09 7.14 5.96
N GLY A 16 -8.46 7.11 4.78
CA GLY A 16 -8.85 6.20 3.69
C GLY A 16 -8.75 4.72 4.07
N LEU A 17 -7.70 4.31 4.78
CA LEU A 17 -7.52 2.92 5.24
C LEU A 17 -8.60 2.49 6.24
N ILE A 18 -9.02 3.40 7.13
CA ILE A 18 -10.09 3.15 8.10
C ILE A 18 -11.44 2.99 7.37
N ILE A 19 -11.75 3.90 6.44
CA ILE A 19 -12.99 3.85 5.64
C ILE A 19 -13.04 2.57 4.80
N ALA A 20 -11.90 2.15 4.23
CA ALA A 20 -11.77 0.91 3.47
C ALA A 20 -11.85 -0.36 4.34
N GLN A 21 -11.91 -0.23 5.68
CA GLN A 21 -11.93 -1.34 6.65
C GLN A 21 -10.80 -2.35 6.47
N MET A 22 -9.67 -1.92 5.89
CA MET A 22 -8.49 -2.76 5.66
C MET A 22 -7.74 -3.11 6.96
N THR A 23 -8.15 -2.50 8.08
CA THR A 23 -7.66 -2.79 9.43
C THR A 23 -8.28 -4.06 10.03
N ASN A 24 -9.35 -4.61 9.42
CA ASN A 24 -9.96 -5.85 9.89
C ASN A 24 -9.34 -7.07 9.18
N PRO A 25 -8.62 -7.96 9.90
CA PRO A 25 -7.97 -9.14 9.31
C PRO A 25 -8.98 -10.11 8.68
N SER A 26 -10.24 -10.09 9.13
CA SER A 26 -11.32 -10.92 8.59
C SER A 26 -11.59 -10.66 7.11
N LYS A 27 -11.42 -9.40 6.65
CA LYS A 27 -11.56 -9.03 5.22
C LYS A 27 -10.43 -9.62 4.37
N ILE A 28 -9.22 -9.69 4.92
CA ILE A 28 -8.04 -10.22 4.23
C ILE A 28 -8.12 -11.74 4.15
N ILE A 29 -8.50 -12.40 5.24
CA ILE A 29 -8.69 -13.86 5.28
C ILE A 29 -9.89 -14.27 4.40
N GLY A 30 -10.98 -13.49 4.38
CA GLY A 30 -12.12 -13.70 3.50
C GLY A 30 -11.80 -13.52 2.00
N PHE A 31 -10.81 -12.70 1.66
CA PHE A 31 -10.28 -12.60 0.30
C PHE A 31 -9.37 -13.79 -0.07
N LEU A 32 -8.53 -14.25 0.87
CA LEU A 32 -7.62 -15.39 0.66
C LEU A 32 -8.35 -16.75 0.62
N THR A 33 -9.52 -16.84 1.25
CA THR A 33 -10.35 -18.05 1.26
C THR A 33 -11.22 -18.08 0.00
N LEU A 34 -10.68 -18.68 -1.07
CA LEU A 34 -11.41 -18.98 -2.32
C LEU A 34 -12.45 -20.10 -2.05
N GLY A 35 -13.60 -19.72 -1.46
CA GLY A 35 -14.71 -20.62 -1.12
C GLY A 35 -16.07 -19.90 -1.23
N GLU A 36 -17.13 -20.45 -0.61
CA GLU A 36 -18.52 -19.92 -0.71
C GLU A 36 -18.69 -18.48 -0.19
N ASN A 37 -17.80 -17.98 0.68
CA ASN A 37 -17.85 -16.64 1.27
C ASN A 37 -16.69 -15.73 0.83
N TRP A 38 -16.30 -15.82 -0.44
CA TRP A 38 -15.23 -14.98 -1.00
C TRP A 38 -15.64 -13.50 -1.05
N ASP A 39 -14.88 -12.61 -0.39
CA ASP A 39 -15.17 -11.17 -0.33
C ASP A 39 -14.31 -10.38 -1.35
N PRO A 40 -14.87 -9.91 -2.48
CA PRO A 40 -14.14 -9.18 -3.52
C PRO A 40 -13.79 -7.74 -3.14
N SER A 41 -14.21 -7.24 -1.97
CA SER A 41 -14.00 -5.85 -1.56
C SER A 41 -12.53 -5.45 -1.60
N LEU A 42 -11.64 -6.36 -1.21
CA LEU A 42 -10.20 -6.08 -1.13
C LEU A 42 -9.56 -5.95 -2.52
N LEU A 43 -10.03 -6.76 -3.48
CA LEU A 43 -9.60 -6.69 -4.87
C LEU A 43 -9.96 -5.32 -5.47
N PHE A 44 -11.16 -4.83 -5.21
CA PHE A 44 -11.62 -3.54 -5.72
C PHE A 44 -10.78 -2.36 -5.22
N VAL A 45 -10.45 -2.35 -3.92
CA VAL A 45 -9.64 -1.29 -3.33
C VAL A 45 -8.18 -1.37 -3.80
N MET A 46 -7.60 -2.56 -3.87
CA MET A 46 -6.25 -2.72 -4.41
C MET A 46 -6.18 -2.33 -5.90
N THR A 47 -7.14 -2.78 -6.71
CA THR A 47 -7.17 -2.49 -8.14
C THR A 47 -7.34 -1.00 -8.41
N SER A 48 -8.23 -0.31 -7.68
CA SER A 48 -8.41 1.13 -7.82
C SER A 48 -7.17 1.91 -7.39
N ALA A 49 -6.54 1.53 -6.27
CA ALA A 49 -5.30 2.14 -5.79
C ALA A 49 -4.15 1.96 -6.79
N VAL A 50 -3.97 0.75 -7.33
CA VAL A 50 -2.96 0.46 -8.36
C VAL A 50 -3.24 1.23 -9.63
N PHE A 51 -4.49 1.29 -10.09
CA PHE A 51 -4.88 1.99 -11.31
C PHE A 51 -4.62 3.51 -11.20
N ILE A 52 -5.05 4.12 -10.09
CA ILE A 52 -4.80 5.54 -9.81
C ILE A 52 -3.31 5.81 -9.69
N SER A 53 -2.57 4.94 -8.97
CA SER A 53 -1.12 5.09 -8.80
C SER A 53 -0.38 4.96 -10.13
N PHE A 54 -0.76 3.98 -10.97
CA PHE A 54 -0.16 3.80 -12.29
C PHE A 54 -0.34 5.04 -13.16
N PHE A 55 -1.55 5.61 -13.20
CA PHE A 55 -1.81 6.83 -13.96
C PHE A 55 -1.07 8.04 -13.39
N ALA A 56 -1.06 8.19 -12.06
CA ALA A 56 -0.33 9.26 -11.37
C ALA A 56 1.18 9.17 -11.61
N PHE A 57 1.77 7.97 -11.52
CA PHE A 57 3.20 7.76 -11.80
C PHE A 57 3.54 7.95 -13.27
N ASN A 58 2.69 7.50 -14.19
CA ASN A 58 2.91 7.71 -15.62
C ASN A 58 2.87 9.20 -15.98
N PHE A 59 1.95 9.97 -15.38
CA PHE A 59 1.88 11.41 -15.54
C PHE A 59 3.06 12.13 -14.85
N ALA A 60 3.45 11.68 -13.66
CA ALA A 60 4.60 12.22 -12.92
C ALA A 60 5.92 11.94 -13.65
N LYS A 61 6.07 10.79 -14.33
CA LYS A 61 7.25 10.44 -15.12
C LYS A 61 7.48 11.39 -16.29
N GLN A 62 6.44 12.05 -16.80
CA GLN A 62 6.56 13.08 -17.83
C GLN A 62 7.04 14.43 -17.28
N LYS A 63 6.99 14.64 -15.95
CA LYS A 63 7.41 15.88 -15.28
C LYS A 63 8.80 15.68 -14.67
N LYS A 64 9.81 16.45 -15.14
CA LYS A 64 11.20 16.40 -14.61
C LYS A 64 11.33 16.98 -13.20
N GLN A 65 10.33 17.71 -12.70
CA GLN A 65 10.33 18.35 -11.40
C GLN A 65 8.99 18.11 -10.70
N THR A 66 9.04 17.80 -9.40
CA THR A 66 7.85 17.79 -8.55
C THR A 66 7.34 19.20 -8.30
N LEU A 67 6.06 19.35 -7.94
CA LEU A 67 5.45 20.63 -7.54
C LEU A 67 6.19 21.34 -6.39
N LEU A 68 7.04 20.64 -5.65
CA LEU A 68 7.85 21.14 -4.53
C LEU A 68 9.32 21.40 -4.89
N HIS A 69 9.71 21.38 -6.18
CA HIS A 69 11.11 21.51 -6.62
C HIS A 69 12.06 20.44 -6.06
N LEU A 70 11.53 19.28 -5.65
CA LEU A 70 12.33 18.11 -5.31
C LEU A 70 12.72 17.37 -6.58
N ASN A 71 14.00 17.00 -6.69
CA ASN A 71 14.50 16.14 -7.76
C ASN A 71 13.76 14.80 -7.70
N PHE A 72 12.93 14.53 -8.71
CA PHE A 72 12.24 13.25 -8.83
C PHE A 72 13.19 12.26 -9.47
N GLU A 73 14.08 11.68 -8.66
CA GLU A 73 14.96 10.60 -9.10
C GLU A 73 14.17 9.30 -9.17
N ILE A 74 13.71 8.96 -10.37
CA ILE A 74 13.11 7.65 -10.62
C ILE A 74 14.24 6.61 -10.54
N PRO A 75 14.16 5.61 -9.64
CA PRO A 75 15.20 4.60 -9.53
C PRO A 75 15.36 3.87 -10.86
N LYS A 76 16.57 3.94 -11.44
CA LYS A 76 16.94 3.31 -12.72
C LYS A 76 17.40 1.85 -12.57
N ARG A 77 17.50 1.34 -11.34
CA ARG A 77 17.89 -0.04 -11.09
C ARG A 77 16.76 -0.97 -11.49
N THR A 78 17.05 -1.80 -12.49
CA THR A 78 16.16 -2.88 -12.98
C THR A 78 16.75 -4.25 -12.67
N ASP A 79 17.78 -4.29 -11.83
CA ASP A 79 18.48 -5.51 -11.45
C ASP A 79 17.60 -6.29 -10.47
N ILE A 80 17.04 -7.41 -10.96
CA ILE A 80 16.28 -8.34 -10.13
C ILE A 80 17.30 -9.31 -9.53
N ASP A 81 17.79 -8.98 -8.33
CA ASP A 81 18.77 -9.80 -7.64
C ASP A 81 18.10 -10.91 -6.80
N LEU A 82 18.81 -12.03 -6.61
CA LEU A 82 18.35 -13.15 -5.77
C LEU A 82 17.93 -12.72 -4.33
N PRO A 83 18.67 -11.81 -3.64
CA PRO A 83 18.25 -11.28 -2.35
C PRO A 83 16.94 -10.50 -2.40
N LEU A 84 16.64 -9.81 -3.51
CA LEU A 84 15.39 -9.08 -3.70
C LEU A 84 14.22 -10.06 -3.79
N ILE A 85 14.37 -11.11 -4.58
CA ILE A 85 13.34 -12.16 -4.72
C ILE A 85 13.13 -12.86 -3.37
N ALA A 86 14.20 -13.26 -2.69
CA ALA A 86 14.12 -13.93 -1.40
C ALA A 86 13.46 -13.03 -0.33
N GLY A 87 13.83 -11.75 -0.29
CA GLY A 87 13.23 -10.77 0.61
C GLY A 87 11.75 -10.53 0.32
N ALA A 88 11.38 -10.39 -0.96
CA ALA A 88 9.98 -10.24 -1.36
C ALA A 88 9.13 -11.47 -1.02
N ALA A 89 9.68 -12.68 -1.20
CA ALA A 89 9.02 -13.93 -0.83
C ALA A 89 8.79 -14.02 0.68
N LEU A 90 9.84 -13.79 1.49
CA LEU A 90 9.73 -13.80 2.96
C LEU A 90 8.75 -12.75 3.46
N PHE A 91 8.76 -11.55 2.87
CA PHE A 91 7.83 -10.48 3.21
C PHE A 91 6.38 -10.84 2.86
N GLY A 92 6.14 -11.40 1.68
CA GLY A 92 4.83 -11.85 1.24
C GLY A 92 4.28 -12.99 2.12
N ILE A 93 5.12 -13.96 2.48
CA ILE A 93 4.75 -15.06 3.39
C ILE A 93 4.39 -14.50 4.77
N GLY A 94 5.20 -13.60 5.32
CA GLY A 94 4.92 -12.95 6.60
C GLY A 94 3.57 -12.21 6.59
N TRP A 95 3.29 -11.46 5.53
CA TRP A 95 2.00 -10.79 5.37
C TRP A 95 0.83 -11.78 5.30
N GLY A 96 0.96 -12.84 4.50
CA GLY A 96 -0.06 -13.87 4.34
C GLY A 96 -0.40 -14.60 5.65
N ILE A 97 0.61 -14.89 6.48
CA ILE A 97 0.44 -15.57 7.77
C ILE A 97 -0.25 -14.66 8.79
N VAL A 98 0.13 -13.38 8.86
CA VAL A 98 -0.43 -12.42 9.82
C VAL A 98 -1.83 -11.95 9.39
N GLY A 99 -2.13 -11.98 8.09
CA GLY A 99 -3.41 -11.50 7.56
C GLY A 99 -3.61 -10.00 7.71
N LEU A 100 -2.53 -9.22 7.84
CA LEU A 100 -2.55 -7.75 8.01
C LEU A 100 -1.52 -7.06 7.12
N CYS A 101 -1.97 -6.17 6.23
CA CYS A 101 -1.07 -5.43 5.35
C CYS A 101 -0.20 -4.48 6.19
N PRO A 102 1.09 -4.27 5.83
CA PRO A 102 2.02 -3.43 6.59
C PRO A 102 1.47 -2.03 6.91
N ALA A 103 0.72 -1.43 5.97
CA ALA A 103 0.12 -0.11 6.18
C ALA A 103 -1.04 -0.14 7.20
N PRO A 104 -2.07 -0.99 7.04
CA PRO A 104 -3.07 -1.22 8.08
C PRO A 104 -2.50 -1.66 9.43
N ALA A 105 -1.41 -2.44 9.47
CA ALA A 105 -0.81 -2.88 10.73
C ALA A 105 -0.29 -1.69 11.57
N ILE A 106 0.37 -0.72 10.92
CA ILE A 106 0.82 0.52 11.59
C ILE A 106 -0.38 1.35 12.06
N VAL A 107 -1.44 1.42 11.25
CA VAL A 107 -2.67 2.13 11.61
C VAL A 107 -3.38 1.44 12.79
N SER A 108 -3.51 0.12 12.78
CA SER A 108 -4.10 -0.67 13.87
C SER A 108 -3.31 -0.56 15.18
N LEU A 109 -1.98 -0.53 15.09
CA LEU A 109 -1.12 -0.22 16.25
C LEU A 109 -1.40 1.17 16.81
N ALA A 110 -1.60 2.18 15.96
CA ALA A 110 -2.00 3.52 16.39
C ALA A 110 -3.42 3.56 17.00
N PHE A 111 -4.31 2.64 16.59
CA PHE A 111 -5.62 2.44 17.20
C PHE A 111 -5.59 1.65 18.52
N GLY A 112 -4.45 1.10 18.92
CA GLY A 112 -4.31 0.35 20.18
C GLY A 112 -5.03 -1.00 20.20
N ASN A 113 -5.41 -1.53 19.04
CA ASN A 113 -6.05 -2.85 18.97
C ASN A 113 -4.96 -3.93 18.88
N SER A 114 -4.76 -4.62 20.01
CA SER A 114 -3.90 -5.80 20.13
C SER A 114 -4.60 -7.05 19.61
#